data_AF-A0A133ZBC7-F1
#
_entry.id   AF-A0A133ZBC7-F1
#
_cell.length_a   1.000
_cell.length_b   1.000
_cell.length_c   1.000
_cell.angle_alpha   90.00
_cell.angle_beta   90.00
_cell.angle_gamma   90.00
#
_symmetry.space_group_name_H-M   'P 1'
#
loop_
_entity.id
_entity.type
_entity.pdbx_description
1 polymer ?
#
loop_
_entity_poly.entity_id
_entity_poly.type
_entity_poly.pdbx_seq_one_letter_code
_entity_poly.pdbx_strand_id
1 'polypeptide(L)'
;MKDWFRSLKESGQAVFYEPSDWQTARLLAEVMSQELNSGEPVKASMLAEFNRGAAALMTTEGERRRLRVELQAADADASEDETSSVLANYKEMFS
;
A
#
# COMPACT_ATOMS: atom_id res chain seq x y z
N MET A 1 17.08 -11.59 2.44
CA MET A 1 16.30 -10.38 2.78
C MET A 1 17.01 -9.05 2.51
N LYS A 2 18.35 -8.98 2.53
CA LYS A 2 19.08 -7.74 2.14
C LYS A 2 18.72 -7.26 0.73
N ASP A 3 18.59 -8.19 -0.22
CA ASP A 3 18.30 -7.83 -1.61
C ASP A 3 16.84 -7.39 -1.79
N TRP A 4 15.89 -8.02 -1.07
CA TRP A 4 14.50 -7.55 -1.00
C TRP A 4 14.39 -6.13 -0.44
N PHE A 5 15.12 -5.83 0.65
CA PHE A 5 15.13 -4.47 1.21
C PHE A 5 15.73 -3.46 0.22
N ARG A 6 16.83 -3.82 -0.47
CA ARG A 6 17.46 -2.95 -1.47
C ARG A 6 16.58 -2.71 -2.68
N SER A 7 15.84 -3.73 -3.16
CA SER A 7 14.96 -3.59 -4.31
C SER A 7 13.83 -2.59 -4.07
N LEU A 8 13.48 -2.31 -2.82
CA LEU A 8 12.53 -1.24 -2.50
C LEU A 8 13.00 0.10 -3.04
N LYS A 9 14.29 0.43 -2.89
CA LYS A 9 14.86 1.70 -3.37
C LYS A 9 14.82 1.83 -4.89
N GLU A 10 14.87 0.71 -5.59
CA GLU A 10 14.81 0.66 -7.06
C GLU A 10 13.37 0.69 -7.57
N SER A 11 12.39 0.44 -6.70
CA SER A 11 10.98 0.39 -7.07
C SER A 11 10.36 1.78 -7.11
N GLY A 12 9.48 2.03 -8.09
CA GLY A 12 8.90 3.36 -8.33
C GLY A 12 8.12 3.95 -7.15
N GLN A 13 7.49 3.11 -6.32
CA GLN A 13 6.72 3.57 -5.16
C GLN A 13 7.59 4.15 -4.03
N ALA A 14 8.90 3.90 -4.02
CA ALA A 14 9.78 4.41 -2.97
C ALA A 14 9.86 5.94 -2.92
N VAL A 15 9.43 6.64 -3.97
CA VAL A 15 9.28 8.10 -3.98
C VAL A 15 8.27 8.59 -2.92
N PHE A 16 7.35 7.72 -2.49
CA PHE A 16 6.34 8.02 -1.48
C PHE A 16 6.72 7.57 -0.07
N TYR A 17 7.84 6.86 0.10
CA TYR A 17 8.22 6.34 1.41
C TYR A 17 8.76 7.44 2.32
N GLU A 18 8.24 7.47 3.53
CA GLU A 18 8.78 8.24 4.63
C GLU A 18 9.91 7.49 5.35
N PRO A 19 10.73 8.17 6.17
CA PRO A 19 11.74 7.50 6.99
C PRO A 19 11.18 6.37 7.87
N SER A 20 9.94 6.49 8.34
CA SER A 20 9.19 5.47 9.09
C SER A 20 8.97 4.19 8.26
N ASP A 21 8.60 4.32 6.98
CA ASP A 21 8.44 3.19 6.07
C ASP A 21 9.75 2.44 5.86
N TRP A 22 10.86 3.17 5.73
CA TRP A 22 12.19 2.57 5.66
C TRP A 22 12.56 1.79 6.93
N GLN A 23 12.16 2.28 8.11
CA GLN A 23 12.37 1.53 9.36
C GLN A 23 11.49 0.28 9.43
N THR A 24 10.24 0.37 8.99
CA THR A 24 9.33 -0.79 8.89
C THR A 24 9.89 -1.85 7.94
N ALA A 25 10.33 -1.44 6.75
CA ALA A 25 10.95 -2.33 5.78
C ALA A 25 12.22 -2.99 6.34
N ARG A 26 13.06 -2.22 7.07
CA ARG A 26 14.27 -2.76 7.71
C ARG A 26 13.92 -3.81 8.75
N LEU A 27 12.92 -3.56 9.59
CA LEU A 27 12.44 -4.50 10.61
C LEU A 27 11.91 -5.78 9.97
N LEU A 28 11.03 -5.67 8.98
CA LEU A 28 10.47 -6.82 8.26
C LEU A 28 11.56 -7.67 7.60
N ALA A 29 12.54 -7.01 6.96
CA ALA A 29 13.66 -7.68 6.33
C ALA A 29 14.53 -8.42 7.37
N GLU A 30 14.78 -7.81 8.53
CA GLU A 30 15.57 -8.41 9.61
C GLU A 30 14.87 -9.63 10.21
N VAL A 31 13.59 -9.49 10.59
CA VAL A 31 12.80 -10.57 11.19
C VAL A 31 12.70 -11.77 10.24
N MET A 32 12.39 -11.52 8.96
CA MET A 32 12.31 -12.61 7.97
C MET A 32 13.69 -13.19 7.65
N SER A 33 14.76 -12.39 7.73
CA SER A 33 16.12 -12.91 7.61
C SER A 33 16.46 -13.88 8.73
N GLN A 34 16.10 -13.56 9.98
CA GLN A 34 16.32 -14.45 11.12
C GLN A 34 15.51 -15.74 10.96
N GLU A 35 14.23 -15.65 10.59
CA GLU A 35 13.37 -16.82 10.38
C GLU A 35 13.94 -17.75 9.30
N LEU A 36 14.32 -17.19 8.13
CA LEU A 36 14.89 -17.96 7.02
C LEU A 36 16.25 -18.61 7.34
N ASN A 37 16.99 -18.06 8.31
CA ASN A 37 18.30 -18.59 8.74
C ASN A 37 18.23 -19.40 10.04
N SER A 38 17.03 -19.63 10.59
CA SER A 38 16.84 -20.33 11.87
C SER A 38 17.14 -21.84 11.79
N GLY A 39 17.18 -22.41 10.58
CA GLY A 39 17.26 -23.85 10.36
C GLY A 39 15.91 -24.58 10.50
N GLU A 40 14.86 -23.87 10.92
CA GLU A 40 13.50 -24.38 11.04
C GLU A 40 12.64 -23.99 9.82
N PRO A 41 11.58 -24.76 9.51
CA PRO A 41 10.61 -24.36 8.49
C PRO A 41 9.90 -23.05 8.87
N VAL A 42 9.83 -22.13 7.92
CA VAL A 42 9.09 -20.87 8.09
C VAL A 42 7.62 -21.16 8.38
N LYS A 43 7.11 -20.63 9.50
CA LYS A 43 5.70 -20.78 9.85
C LYS A 43 4.81 -20.01 8.88
N ALA A 44 3.70 -20.63 8.47
CA ALA A 44 2.74 -19.99 7.56
C ALA A 44 2.20 -18.66 8.11
N SER A 45 2.00 -18.56 9.43
CA SER A 45 1.59 -17.32 10.09
C SER A 45 2.64 -16.21 9.93
N MET A 46 3.92 -16.53 10.12
CA MET A 46 5.03 -15.58 9.94
C MET A 46 5.10 -15.08 8.49
N LEU A 47 4.94 -15.97 7.53
CA LEU A 47 4.91 -15.60 6.11
C LEU A 47 3.70 -14.70 5.78
N ALA A 48 2.54 -14.98 6.37
CA ALA A 48 1.35 -14.16 6.20
C ALA A 48 1.50 -12.75 6.80
N GLU A 49 2.15 -12.62 7.96
CA GLU A 49 2.48 -11.32 8.57
C GLU A 49 3.46 -10.53 7.70
N PHE A 50 4.51 -11.19 7.20
CA PHE A 50 5.46 -10.56 6.30
C PHE A 50 4.79 -10.06 5.01
N ASN A 51 3.94 -10.88 4.40
CA ASN A 51 3.22 -10.48 3.19
C ASN A 51 2.30 -9.28 3.45
N ARG A 52 1.65 -9.19 4.63
CA ARG A 52 0.86 -8.02 5.03
C ARG A 52 1.72 -6.77 5.18
N GLY A 53 2.87 -6.87 5.86
CA GLY A 53 3.81 -5.76 5.98
C GLY A 53 4.38 -5.30 4.64
N ALA A 54 4.73 -6.25 3.77
CA ALA A 54 5.20 -5.96 2.41
C ALA A 54 4.09 -5.33 1.53
N ALA A 55 2.83 -5.76 1.70
CA ALA A 55 1.69 -5.17 1.02
C ALA A 55 1.44 -3.71 1.43
N ALA A 56 1.58 -3.39 2.73
CA ALA A 56 1.49 -2.01 3.23
C ALA A 56 2.56 -1.09 2.60
N LEU A 57 3.70 -1.65 2.22
CA LEU A 57 4.77 -0.96 1.49
C LEU A 57 4.56 -1.00 -0.05
N MET A 58 3.45 -1.52 -0.55
CA MET A 58 3.13 -1.63 -1.99
C MET A 58 4.20 -2.35 -2.83
N THR A 59 4.82 -3.39 -2.27
CA THR A 59 6.00 -4.03 -2.91
C THR A 59 5.64 -4.90 -4.11
N THR A 60 4.38 -5.32 -4.27
CA THR A 60 3.94 -6.14 -5.40
C THR A 60 3.17 -5.32 -6.42
N GLU A 61 3.19 -5.76 -7.68
CA GLU A 61 2.41 -5.12 -8.74
C GLU A 61 0.90 -5.24 -8.49
N GLY A 62 0.46 -6.33 -7.87
CA GLY A 62 -0.93 -6.53 -7.49
C GLY A 62 -1.42 -5.44 -6.51
N GLU A 63 -0.63 -5.15 -5.47
CA GLU A 63 -1.01 -4.12 -4.49
C GLU A 63 -1.01 -2.72 -5.08
N ARG A 64 -0.02 -2.38 -5.92
CA ARG A 64 -0.01 -1.08 -6.62
C ARG A 64 -1.22 -0.92 -7.56
N ARG A 65 -1.57 -1.97 -8.29
CA ARG A 65 -2.74 -1.96 -9.17
C ARG A 65 -4.04 -1.81 -8.38
N ARG A 66 -4.18 -2.49 -7.24
CA ARG A 66 -5.33 -2.40 -6.36
C ARG A 66 -5.49 -0.99 -5.80
N LEU A 67 -4.43 -0.41 -5.25
CA LEU A 67 -4.45 0.95 -4.72
C LEU A 67 -4.87 1.97 -5.80
N ARG A 68 -4.36 1.83 -7.03
CA ARG A 68 -4.78 2.70 -8.14
C ARG A 68 -6.28 2.58 -8.44
N VAL A 69 -6.84 1.37 -8.41
CA VAL A 69 -8.28 1.15 -8.62
C VAL A 69 -9.09 1.79 -7.49
N GLU A 70 -8.64 1.65 -6.24
CA GLU A 70 -9.29 2.25 -5.07
C GLU A 70 -9.28 3.78 -5.12
N LEU A 71 -8.16 4.40 -5.52
CA LEU A 71 -8.09 5.85 -5.71
C LEU A 71 -9.02 6.34 -6.83
N GLN A 72 -9.08 5.62 -7.96
CA GLN A 72 -9.99 5.96 -9.05
C GLN A 72 -11.47 5.84 -8.67
N ALA A 73 -11.82 4.86 -7.83
CA ALA A 73 -13.17 4.72 -7.30
C ALA A 73 -13.52 5.87 -6.36
N ALA A 74 -12.61 6.26 -5.46
CA ALA A 74 -12.80 7.37 -4.55
C ALA A 74 -12.98 8.73 -5.28
N ASP A 75 -12.21 8.98 -6.33
CA ASP A 75 -12.36 10.18 -7.17
C ASP A 75 -13.70 10.21 -7.91
N ALA A 76 -14.20 9.05 -8.36
CA ALA A 76 -15.49 8.94 -9.02
C ALA A 76 -16.64 9.28 -8.05
N ASP A 77 -16.63 8.69 -6.84
CA ASP A 77 -17.64 8.97 -5.81
C ASP A 77 -17.64 10.46 -5.40
N ALA A 78 -16.46 11.06 -5.21
CA ALA A 78 -16.34 12.48 -4.87
C ALA A 78 -16.93 13.39 -5.97
N SER A 79 -16.76 13.02 -7.25
CA SER A 79 -17.29 13.77 -8.38
C SER A 79 -18.82 13.66 -8.52
N GLU A 80 -19.41 12.49 -8.20
CA GLU A 80 -20.86 12.31 -8.18
C GLU A 80 -21.51 13.12 -7.05
N ASP A 81 -20.89 13.15 -5.86
CA ASP A 81 -21.36 13.95 -4.74
C ASP A 81 -21.31 15.46 -5.03
N GLU A 82 -20.21 15.95 -5.63
CA GLU A 82 -20.07 17.36 -6.01
C GLU A 82 -21.10 17.77 -7.08
N THR A 83 -21.28 16.95 -8.11
CA THR A 83 -22.25 17.24 -9.19
C THR A 83 -23.69 17.22 -8.68
N SER A 84 -24.04 16.28 -7.80
CA SER A 84 -25.35 16.23 -7.13
C SER A 84 -25.62 17.48 -6.28
N SER A 85 -24.63 17.92 -5.50
CA SER A 85 -24.70 19.14 -4.69
C SER A 85 -24.91 20.40 -5.54
N VAL A 86 -24.16 20.56 -6.64
CA VAL A 86 -24.31 21.70 -7.56
C VAL A 86 -25.70 21.71 -8.21
N LEU A 87 -26.20 20.56 -8.65
CA LEU A 87 -27.54 20.45 -9.26
C LEU A 87 -28.67 20.74 -8.27
N ALA A 88 -28.51 20.32 -7.00
CA ALA A 88 -29.45 20.65 -5.94
C ALA A 88 -29.52 22.17 -5.70
N ASN A 89 -28.37 22.83 -5.60
CA ASN A 89 -28.30 24.29 -5.44
C ASN A 89 -28.91 25.04 -6.62
N TYR A 90 -28.68 24.58 -7.86
CA TYR A 90 -29.30 25.15 -9.06
C TYR A 90 -30.82 25.03 -9.02
N LYS A 91 -31.35 23.90 -8.57
CA LYS A 91 -32.80 23.67 -8.49
C LYS A 91 -33.47 24.59 -7.46
N GLU A 92 -32.82 24.85 -6.33
CA GLU A 92 -33.34 25.78 -5.31
C GLU A 92 -33.33 27.24 -5.79
N MET A 93 -32.37 27.63 -6.62
CA MET A 93 -32.24 29.02 -7.10
C MET A 93 -33.30 29.43 -8.12
N PHE A 94 -33.96 28.46 -8.78
CA PHE A 94 -34.98 28.69 -9.81
C PHE A 94 -36.37 28.13 -9.44
N SER A 95 -36.58 27.75 -8.18
CA SER A 95 -37.89 27.41 -7.60
C SER A 95 -38.49 28.57 -6.83
#